data_AF-A0A0W7W4P7-F1
#
_entry.id   AF-A0A0W7W4P7-F1
#
_cell.length_a   1.000
_cell.length_b   1.000
_cell.length_c   1.000
_cell.angle_alpha   90.00
_cell.angle_beta   90.00
_cell.angle_gamma   90.00
#
_symmetry.space_group_name_H-M   'P 1'
#
loop_
_entity.id
_entity.type
_entity.pdbx_description
1 polymer ?
#
loop_
_entity_poly.entity_id
_entity_poly.type
_entity_poly.pdbx_seq_one_letter_code
_entity_poly.pdbx_strand_id
1 'polypeptide(L)'
;MGQNRGYLGKVTSDAMQLVFRAQDGSRRVRLDDTTNGGLLTHFGDRYTRISSEGATWCGSDNLIHTKITSETGRIENWNRTGGGVWLYNLADTTRSANVVSGPDWKILRATSLRKHKADIRPLDVNPYAILDVSASTWLDKGELAQIEDSRLVAKAEADGAKIIDPNWKPFPESVPRRIPGFIAEDMESAGLGILCQYDGDGELTGIQYDRVPAAIALAVKALLGRVEDLESLLSTITKEPSYGN
;
A
#
# COMPACT_ATOMS: atom_id res chain seq x y z
N MET A 1 7.60 11.93 54.66
CA MET A 1 6.78 12.76 53.76
C MET A 1 7.71 13.63 52.92
N GLY A 2 8.00 13.24 51.67
CA GLY A 2 8.85 14.04 50.78
C GLY A 2 8.02 15.15 50.14
N GLN A 3 8.38 16.41 50.34
CA GLN A 3 7.73 17.54 49.68
C GLN A 3 8.11 17.55 48.19
N ASN A 4 7.13 17.40 47.31
CA ASN A 4 7.27 17.73 45.89
C ASN A 4 7.37 19.25 45.76
N ARG A 5 8.57 19.77 45.52
CA ARG A 5 8.78 21.18 45.15
C ARG A 5 8.86 21.26 43.62
N GLY A 6 7.79 21.73 42.99
CA GLY A 6 7.82 22.14 41.58
C GLY A 6 8.53 23.48 41.45
N TYR A 7 9.58 23.55 40.63
CA TYR A 7 10.22 24.81 40.26
C TYR A 7 9.44 25.43 39.09
N LEU A 8 8.97 26.67 39.26
CA LEU A 8 8.45 27.48 38.16
C LEU A 8 9.62 27.87 37.23
N GLY A 9 9.47 27.57 35.94
CA GLY A 9 10.50 27.80 34.92
C GLY A 9 10.85 29.28 34.72
N LYS A 10 12.02 29.52 34.13
CA LYS A 10 12.48 30.86 33.72
C LYS A 10 11.67 31.28 32.50
N VAL A 11 10.83 32.30 32.65
CA VAL A 11 10.12 32.95 31.54
C VAL A 11 11.01 34.10 31.04
N THR A 12 11.41 34.04 29.77
CA THR A 12 12.10 35.13 29.07
C THR A 12 11.20 35.66 27.96
N SER A 13 11.47 36.86 27.41
CA SER A 13 10.65 37.45 26.35
C SER A 13 10.53 36.60 25.08
N ASP A 14 11.50 35.71 24.83
CA ASP A 14 11.66 35.04 23.53
C ASP A 14 11.45 33.52 23.59
N ALA A 15 11.25 32.95 24.79
CA ALA A 15 11.03 31.52 24.99
C ALA A 15 10.41 31.21 26.36
N MET A 16 9.51 30.22 26.39
CA MET A 16 8.95 29.65 27.61
C MET A 16 9.37 28.19 27.75
N GLN A 17 9.96 27.84 28.90
CA GLN A 17 10.32 26.46 29.22
C GLN A 17 9.73 26.06 30.57
N LEU A 18 8.93 25.00 30.57
CA LEU A 18 8.44 24.36 31.78
C LEU A 18 9.10 22.98 31.91
N VAL A 19 9.90 22.82 32.98
CA VAL A 19 10.67 21.59 33.22
C VAL A 19 10.37 21.04 34.60
N PHE A 20 9.78 19.85 34.66
CA PHE A 20 9.66 19.07 35.89
C PHE A 20 10.78 18.04 35.93
N ARG A 21 11.55 17.96 37.02
CA ARG A 21 12.60 16.94 37.22
C ARG A 21 12.33 16.15 38.50
N ALA A 22 12.61 14.86 38.49
CA ALA A 22 12.64 14.06 39.71
C ALA A 22 13.84 14.48 40.59
N GLN A 23 13.72 14.32 41.92
CA GLN A 23 14.76 14.75 42.87
C GLN A 23 16.11 14.06 42.67
N ASP A 24 16.08 12.81 42.20
CA ASP A 24 17.25 12.00 41.85
C ASP A 24 17.82 12.34 40.45
N GLY A 25 17.17 13.23 39.70
CA GLY A 25 17.54 13.62 38.34
C GLY A 25 17.24 12.57 37.26
N SER A 26 16.69 11.41 37.61
CA SER A 26 16.51 10.27 36.68
C SER A 26 15.45 10.52 35.61
N ARG A 27 14.49 11.42 35.88
CA ARG A 27 13.31 11.67 35.05
C ARG A 27 13.06 13.15 34.87
N ARG A 28 12.64 13.53 33.68
CA ARG A 28 12.35 14.92 33.28
C ARG A 28 11.12 14.96 32.38
N VAL A 29 10.21 15.89 32.65
CA VAL A 29 9.18 16.33 31.70
C VAL A 29 9.56 17.74 31.26
N ARG A 30 9.67 17.97 29.95
CA ARG A 30 10.05 19.25 29.35
C ARG A 30 8.97 19.69 28.37
N LEU A 31 8.50 20.91 28.52
CA LEU A 31 7.70 21.62 27.53
C LEU A 31 8.49 22.86 27.12
N ASP A 32 8.91 22.92 25.85
CA ASP A 32 9.60 24.06 25.29
C ASP A 32 8.71 24.76 24.27
N ASP A 33 8.75 26.09 24.29
CA ASP A 33 8.20 26.96 23.27
C ASP A 33 9.31 27.93 22.85
N THR A 34 9.92 27.71 21.68
CA THR A 34 10.96 28.56 21.09
C THR A 34 10.54 28.96 19.69
N THR A 35 10.29 30.26 19.48
CA THR A 35 9.99 31.00 18.23
C THR A 35 9.00 30.40 17.21
N ASN A 36 8.42 29.25 17.53
CA ASN A 36 7.63 28.40 16.65
C ASN A 36 6.91 27.34 17.53
N GLY A 37 5.88 27.78 18.26
CA GLY A 37 5.32 27.03 19.39
C GLY A 37 4.61 25.73 19.06
N GLY A 38 4.56 24.83 20.06
CA GLY A 38 4.00 23.50 19.94
C GLY A 38 3.27 23.06 21.19
N LEU A 39 1.96 22.82 21.11
CA LEU A 39 1.13 22.89 22.31
C LEU A 39 -0.04 21.89 22.37
N LEU A 40 -0.18 21.30 23.56
CA LEU A 40 -1.28 20.43 23.98
C LEU A 40 -2.40 21.29 24.53
N THR A 41 -3.61 21.05 24.05
CA THR A 41 -4.82 21.69 24.56
C THR A 41 -5.84 20.64 24.95
N HIS A 42 -6.74 20.98 25.87
CA HIS A 42 -7.81 20.13 26.38
C HIS A 42 -9.15 20.82 26.11
N PHE A 43 -10.17 20.07 25.66
CA PHE A 43 -11.55 20.56 25.56
C PHE A 43 -12.55 19.43 25.82
N GLY A 44 -13.00 19.26 27.07
CA GLY A 44 -13.96 18.19 27.38
C GLY A 44 -13.58 16.87 26.69
N ASP A 45 -14.40 16.44 25.74
CA ASP A 45 -14.29 15.14 25.09
C ASP A 45 -13.24 15.04 23.95
N ARG A 46 -12.54 16.13 23.54
CA ARG A 46 -11.61 16.08 22.38
C ARG A 46 -10.37 16.98 22.52
N TYR A 47 -9.26 16.53 21.94
CA TYR A 47 -8.02 17.32 21.83
C TYR A 47 -7.06 16.78 20.76
N THR A 48 -6.17 17.64 20.25
CA THR A 48 -5.03 17.26 19.40
C THR A 48 -3.94 18.35 19.45
N ARG A 49 -2.67 17.97 19.28
CA ARG A 49 -1.47 18.82 19.33
C ARG A 49 -0.50 18.42 18.24
N ILE A 50 -0.06 19.38 17.43
CA ILE A 50 1.12 19.28 16.57
C ILE A 50 1.72 20.71 16.40
N SER A 51 3.06 20.82 16.38
CA SER A 51 3.84 22.07 16.44
C SER A 51 4.42 22.51 15.08
N SER A 52 5.08 23.67 15.02
CA SER A 52 5.42 24.47 13.82
C SER A 52 6.15 23.80 12.63
N GLU A 53 6.75 22.62 12.80
CA GLU A 53 7.34 21.82 11.69
C GLU A 53 6.60 20.49 11.44
N GLY A 54 5.48 20.23 12.13
CA GLY A 54 4.55 19.13 11.85
C GLY A 54 4.95 17.75 12.36
N ALA A 55 6.23 17.52 12.71
CA ALA A 55 6.74 16.20 13.05
C ALA A 55 6.63 15.86 14.55
N THR A 56 6.25 14.63 14.86
CA THR A 56 6.37 14.04 16.21
C THR A 56 7.47 13.00 16.18
N TRP A 57 8.57 13.25 16.90
CA TRP A 57 9.69 12.33 17.01
C TRP A 57 9.65 11.56 18.33
N CYS A 58 9.65 10.24 18.25
CA CYS A 58 9.71 9.34 19.39
C CYS A 58 10.91 8.40 19.22
N GLY A 59 11.77 8.29 20.24
CA GLY A 59 12.96 7.42 20.22
C GLY A 59 13.08 6.62 21.53
N SER A 60 13.49 5.36 21.45
CA SER A 60 13.72 4.45 22.59
C SER A 60 14.56 3.26 22.12
N ASP A 61 15.56 2.84 22.91
CA ASP A 61 16.38 1.65 22.62
C ASP A 61 15.64 0.32 22.88
N ASN A 62 14.45 0.38 23.47
CA ASN A 62 13.64 -0.79 23.82
C ASN A 62 12.37 -0.87 22.96
N LEU A 63 11.31 -0.16 23.37
CA LEU A 63 10.00 -0.20 22.74
C LEU A 63 9.35 1.19 22.81
N ILE A 64 8.73 1.58 21.70
CA ILE A 64 7.79 2.71 21.63
C ILE A 64 6.42 2.12 21.35
N HIS A 65 5.45 2.37 22.23
CA HIS A 65 4.07 1.93 22.04
C HIS A 65 3.17 3.14 21.82
N THR A 66 2.63 3.26 20.60
CA THR A 66 1.63 4.28 20.25
C THR A 66 0.27 3.61 20.15
N LYS A 67 -0.59 3.82 21.14
CA LYS A 67 -1.96 3.32 21.13
C LYS A 67 -2.91 4.43 20.69
N ILE A 68 -3.59 4.22 19.58
CA ILE A 68 -4.68 5.08 19.10
C ILE A 68 -5.97 4.28 19.26
N THR A 69 -6.96 4.84 19.94
CA THR A 69 -8.23 4.16 20.19
C THR A 69 -9.37 5.11 19.85
N SER A 70 -10.37 4.59 19.17
CA SER A 70 -11.58 5.31 18.77
C SER A 70 -12.77 4.44 19.13
N GLU A 71 -13.77 5.00 19.81
CA GLU A 71 -14.99 4.27 20.16
C GLU A 71 -15.76 3.81 18.91
N THR A 72 -15.63 4.57 17.82
CA THR A 72 -16.22 4.22 16.53
C THR A 72 -15.35 3.27 15.70
N GLY A 73 -14.12 2.97 16.16
CA GLY A 73 -13.14 2.15 15.45
C GLY A 73 -12.54 2.80 14.20
N ARG A 74 -12.92 4.04 13.87
CA ARG A 74 -12.40 4.78 12.70
C ARG A 74 -11.17 5.59 13.08
N ILE A 75 -10.09 5.36 12.34
CA ILE A 75 -8.86 6.17 12.36
C ILE A 75 -8.60 6.58 10.92
N GLU A 76 -8.43 7.88 10.68
CA GLU A 76 -8.21 8.42 9.34
C GLU A 76 -6.89 9.16 9.26
N ASN A 77 -6.22 8.98 8.13
CA ASN A 77 -5.05 9.76 7.77
C ASN A 77 -5.38 10.56 6.50
N TRP A 78 -5.41 11.88 6.61
CA TRP A 78 -5.76 12.79 5.51
C TRP A 78 -4.49 13.49 5.02
N ASN A 79 -3.95 13.05 3.89
CA ASN A 79 -2.82 13.71 3.25
C ASN A 79 -3.33 14.71 2.21
N ARG A 80 -2.93 15.99 2.33
CA ARG A 80 -3.22 16.99 1.30
C ARG A 80 -2.09 16.93 0.27
N THR A 81 -2.44 16.70 -1.00
CA THR A 81 -1.55 16.81 -2.17
C THR A 81 -0.47 15.73 -2.27
N GLY A 82 -0.84 14.51 -2.68
CA GLY A 82 0.13 13.47 -3.08
C GLY A 82 0.99 12.88 -1.96
N GLY A 83 0.74 13.24 -0.69
CA GLY A 83 1.41 12.65 0.45
C GLY A 83 0.99 11.18 0.69
N GLY A 84 1.88 10.39 1.27
CA GLY A 84 1.67 8.97 1.55
C GLY A 84 1.97 8.60 3.01
N VAL A 85 1.52 7.41 3.40
CA VAL A 85 1.91 6.79 4.67
C VAL A 85 3.16 5.93 4.42
N TRP A 86 4.29 6.35 4.98
CA TRP A 86 5.57 5.65 4.83
C TRP A 86 5.84 4.77 6.04
N LEU A 87 6.12 3.48 5.79
CA LEU A 87 6.49 2.51 6.81
C LEU A 87 7.83 1.89 6.42
N TYR A 88 8.88 2.18 7.19
CA TYR A 88 10.24 1.70 6.92
C TYR A 88 10.61 0.56 7.86
N ASN A 89 11.51 -0.33 7.40
CA ASN A 89 12.05 -1.45 8.18
C ASN A 89 10.96 -2.35 8.79
N LEU A 90 9.87 -2.57 8.05
CA LEU A 90 8.88 -3.58 8.41
C LEU A 90 9.55 -4.95 8.49
N ALA A 91 9.13 -5.77 9.44
CA ALA A 91 9.64 -7.14 9.55
C ALA A 91 9.26 -7.96 8.31
N ASP A 92 10.22 -8.67 7.75
CA ASP A 92 9.98 -9.57 6.64
C ASP A 92 9.12 -10.77 7.05
N THR A 93 8.23 -11.19 6.16
CA THR A 93 7.41 -12.39 6.35
C THR A 93 7.19 -13.08 5.01
N THR A 94 7.09 -14.41 5.02
CA THR A 94 6.72 -15.22 3.84
C THR A 94 5.21 -15.37 3.67
N ARG A 95 4.42 -14.69 4.50
CA ARG A 95 2.95 -14.65 4.37
C ARG A 95 2.56 -13.82 3.13
N SER A 96 1.49 -14.21 2.47
CA SER A 96 0.94 -13.48 1.33
C SER A 96 0.31 -12.14 1.76
N ALA A 97 0.23 -11.20 0.82
CA ALA A 97 -0.56 -9.98 1.00
C ALA A 97 -2.03 -10.34 1.28
N ASN A 98 -2.59 -9.82 2.38
CA ASN A 98 -3.96 -10.11 2.82
C ASN A 98 -4.79 -8.84 3.09
N VAL A 99 -4.26 -7.70 2.65
CA VAL A 99 -4.86 -6.37 2.80
C VAL A 99 -5.14 -5.79 1.42
N VAL A 100 -6.29 -5.14 1.26
CA VAL A 100 -6.71 -4.46 0.02
C VAL A 100 -7.19 -3.06 0.34
N SER A 101 -7.09 -2.15 -0.64
CA SER A 101 -7.80 -0.87 -0.61
C SER A 101 -9.25 -1.09 -1.03
N GLY A 102 -10.19 -0.68 -0.18
CA GLY A 102 -11.63 -0.72 -0.44
C GLY A 102 -12.20 0.66 -0.78
N PRO A 103 -13.54 0.75 -0.93
CA PRO A 103 -14.22 2.03 -1.15
C PRO A 103 -13.87 3.05 -0.06
N ASP A 104 -13.77 4.33 -0.46
CA ASP A 104 -13.36 5.45 0.40
C ASP A 104 -11.96 5.28 1.03
N TRP A 105 -11.03 4.64 0.33
CA TRP A 105 -9.64 4.45 0.79
C TRP A 105 -9.50 3.64 2.07
N LYS A 106 -10.48 2.78 2.37
CA LYS A 106 -10.46 1.92 3.55
C LYS A 106 -9.47 0.77 3.38
N ILE A 107 -8.66 0.52 4.39
CA ILE A 107 -7.82 -0.68 4.45
C ILE A 107 -8.67 -1.86 4.92
N LEU A 108 -8.88 -2.85 4.05
CA LEU A 108 -9.72 -4.02 4.31
C LEU A 108 -8.90 -5.31 4.25
N ARG A 109 -9.36 -6.35 4.96
CA ARG A 109 -8.76 -7.69 4.88
C ARG A 109 -9.47 -8.53 3.81
N ALA A 110 -8.71 -9.14 2.91
CA ALA A 110 -9.24 -10.10 1.95
C ALA A 110 -9.67 -11.41 2.65
N THR A 111 -10.85 -11.94 2.30
CA THR A 111 -11.39 -13.19 2.86
C THR A 111 -12.03 -14.05 1.77
N SER A 112 -11.78 -15.37 1.82
CA SER A 112 -12.36 -16.34 0.87
C SER A 112 -13.44 -17.24 1.48
N LEU A 113 -13.76 -17.10 2.78
CA LEU A 113 -14.67 -17.99 3.50
C LEU A 113 -16.12 -17.84 3.02
N ARG A 114 -16.82 -18.97 2.85
CA ARG A 114 -18.23 -19.03 2.42
C ARG A 114 -19.15 -18.20 3.31
N LYS A 115 -18.94 -18.17 4.62
CA LYS A 115 -19.76 -17.39 5.58
C LYS A 115 -19.76 -15.87 5.34
N HIS A 116 -18.78 -15.37 4.58
CA HIS A 116 -18.66 -13.96 4.21
C HIS A 116 -19.09 -13.69 2.76
N LYS A 117 -19.78 -14.65 2.11
CA LYS A 117 -20.19 -14.59 0.71
C LYS A 117 -21.66 -14.99 0.57
N ALA A 118 -22.36 -14.34 -0.35
CA ALA A 118 -23.72 -14.67 -0.74
C ALA A 118 -23.78 -14.90 -2.26
N ASP A 119 -24.83 -15.59 -2.74
CA ASP A 119 -25.09 -15.81 -4.17
C ASP A 119 -23.90 -16.37 -4.98
N ILE A 120 -23.36 -17.51 -4.53
CA ILE A 120 -22.18 -18.13 -5.16
C ILE A 120 -22.62 -18.87 -6.43
N ARG A 121 -22.17 -18.38 -7.59
CA ARG A 121 -22.41 -18.96 -8.92
C ARG A 121 -21.10 -19.36 -9.61
N PRO A 122 -21.11 -20.25 -10.61
CA PRO A 122 -19.96 -20.49 -11.47
C PRO A 122 -19.50 -19.19 -12.15
N LEU A 123 -18.20 -19.09 -12.42
CA LEU A 123 -17.64 -17.98 -13.19
C LEU A 123 -18.08 -18.10 -14.65
N ASP A 124 -18.83 -17.11 -15.13
CA ASP A 124 -19.39 -17.07 -16.48
C ASP A 124 -18.51 -16.22 -17.39
N VAL A 125 -17.51 -16.84 -17.99
CA VAL A 125 -16.59 -16.23 -18.97
C VAL A 125 -16.27 -17.23 -20.06
N ASN A 126 -15.97 -16.75 -21.27
CA ASN A 126 -15.37 -17.61 -22.29
C ASN A 126 -13.99 -18.07 -21.79
N PRO A 127 -13.78 -19.38 -21.54
CA PRO A 127 -12.52 -19.87 -20.98
C PRO A 127 -11.33 -19.66 -21.91
N TYR A 128 -11.54 -19.51 -23.22
CA TYR A 128 -10.45 -19.32 -24.18
C TYR A 128 -10.04 -17.85 -24.35
N ALA A 129 -10.89 -16.89 -23.96
CA ALA A 129 -10.61 -15.47 -24.20
C ALA A 129 -9.31 -15.00 -23.52
N ILE A 130 -8.92 -15.60 -22.39
CA ILE A 130 -7.66 -15.26 -21.71
C ILE A 130 -6.42 -15.65 -22.53
N LEU A 131 -6.53 -16.61 -23.45
CA LEU A 131 -5.43 -17.05 -24.30
C LEU A 131 -5.17 -16.07 -25.45
N ASP A 132 -6.15 -15.23 -25.78
CA ASP A 132 -6.06 -14.23 -26.85
C ASP A 132 -5.48 -12.89 -26.35
N VAL A 133 -5.37 -12.70 -25.03
CA VAL A 133 -4.77 -11.49 -24.45
C VAL A 133 -3.26 -11.61 -24.43
N SER A 134 -2.58 -10.66 -25.08
CA SER A 134 -1.11 -10.63 -25.13
C SER A 134 -0.52 -10.08 -23.84
N ALA A 135 0.49 -10.79 -23.32
CA ALA A 135 1.30 -10.26 -22.23
C ALA A 135 2.18 -9.09 -22.72
N SER A 136 2.23 -8.04 -21.93
CA SER A 136 3.01 -6.83 -22.18
C SER A 136 4.07 -6.63 -21.10
N THR A 137 5.02 -5.74 -21.36
CA THR A 137 5.93 -5.21 -20.34
C THR A 137 5.92 -3.69 -20.37
N TRP A 138 6.02 -3.04 -19.20
CA TRP A 138 6.00 -1.57 -19.09
C TRP A 138 7.04 -1.06 -18.08
N LEU A 139 7.27 0.25 -18.08
CA LEU A 139 8.02 0.98 -17.05
C LEU A 139 7.02 1.71 -16.15
N ASP A 140 7.29 1.79 -14.85
CA ASP A 140 6.40 2.49 -13.92
C ASP A 140 6.54 4.02 -14.08
N LYS A 141 5.42 4.71 -14.28
CA LYS A 141 5.43 6.17 -14.48
C LYS A 141 5.86 6.92 -13.21
N GLY A 142 5.53 6.40 -12.03
CA GLY A 142 5.92 6.99 -10.75
C GLY A 142 7.41 6.84 -10.47
N GLU A 143 7.98 5.67 -10.74
CA GLU A 143 9.42 5.42 -10.69
C GLU A 143 10.17 6.34 -11.66
N LEU A 144 9.69 6.47 -12.90
CA LEU A 144 10.27 7.41 -13.87
C LEU A 144 10.22 8.87 -13.39
N ALA A 145 9.09 9.29 -12.80
CA ALA A 145 8.97 10.64 -12.23
C ALA A 145 9.93 10.85 -11.05
N GLN A 146 10.09 9.86 -10.17
CA GLN A 146 11.02 9.94 -9.04
C GLN A 146 12.49 9.99 -9.48
N ILE A 147 12.84 9.28 -10.55
CA ILE A 147 14.19 9.37 -11.15
C ILE A 147 14.42 10.78 -11.71
N GLU A 148 13.46 11.35 -12.42
CA GLU A 148 13.57 12.71 -12.96
C GLU A 148 13.61 13.77 -11.83
N ASP A 149 12.77 13.63 -10.80
CA ASP A 149 12.80 14.50 -9.61
C ASP A 149 14.18 14.43 -8.93
N SER A 150 14.73 13.23 -8.78
CA SER A 150 16.07 13.04 -8.21
C SER A 150 17.16 13.72 -9.05
N ARG A 151 17.03 13.66 -10.37
CA ARG A 151 17.94 14.35 -11.31
C ARG A 151 17.82 15.87 -11.22
N LEU A 152 16.61 16.40 -11.08
CA LEU A 152 16.37 17.85 -10.93
C LEU A 152 16.93 18.36 -9.60
N VAL A 153 16.78 17.61 -8.51
CA VAL A 153 17.36 17.94 -7.20
C VAL A 153 18.88 17.94 -7.27
N ALA A 154 19.49 16.89 -7.85
CA ALA A 154 20.95 16.82 -8.03
C ALA A 154 21.51 18.01 -8.85
N LYS A 155 20.77 18.44 -9.88
CA LYS A 155 21.13 19.64 -10.65
C LYS A 155 21.01 20.92 -9.81
N ALA A 156 19.93 21.09 -9.07
CA ALA A 156 19.72 22.26 -8.22
C ALA A 156 20.80 22.38 -7.13
N GLU A 157 21.23 21.26 -6.55
CA GLU A 157 22.37 21.20 -5.62
C GLU A 157 23.67 21.63 -6.29
N ALA A 158 23.96 21.13 -7.49
CA ALA A 158 25.15 21.54 -8.26
C ALA A 158 25.15 23.05 -8.58
N ASP A 159 23.96 23.63 -8.76
CA ASP A 159 23.75 25.07 -8.97
C ASP A 159 23.72 25.88 -7.64
N GLY A 160 23.92 25.23 -6.49
CA GLY A 160 24.10 25.87 -5.17
C GLY A 160 22.86 25.94 -4.28
N ALA A 161 21.77 25.25 -4.62
CA ALA A 161 20.60 25.15 -3.75
C ALA A 161 20.88 24.29 -2.50
N LYS A 162 20.30 24.66 -1.35
CA LYS A 162 20.40 23.85 -0.12
C LYS A 162 19.26 22.85 -0.04
N ILE A 163 19.58 21.56 0.10
CA ILE A 163 18.61 20.53 0.49
C ILE A 163 18.13 20.84 1.92
N ILE A 164 16.81 20.93 2.12
CA ILE A 164 16.20 21.25 3.41
C ILE A 164 16.18 20.03 4.34
N ASP A 165 16.10 18.82 3.77
CA ASP A 165 16.18 17.56 4.52
C ASP A 165 17.54 16.87 4.27
N PRO A 166 18.48 16.91 5.22
CA PRO A 166 19.78 16.24 5.09
C PRO A 166 19.70 14.71 5.06
N ASN A 167 18.54 14.11 5.33
CA ASN A 167 18.31 12.67 5.20
C ASN A 167 17.59 12.27 3.90
N TRP A 168 17.17 13.25 3.08
CA TRP A 168 16.65 12.94 1.76
C TRP A 168 17.76 12.25 0.95
N LYS A 169 17.42 11.12 0.36
CA LYS A 169 18.30 10.39 -0.54
C LYS A 169 17.63 10.36 -1.91
N PRO A 170 18.37 10.62 -2.99
CA PRO A 170 17.83 10.47 -4.33
C PRO A 170 17.32 9.05 -4.51
N PHE A 171 16.24 8.91 -5.27
CA PHE A 171 15.84 7.60 -5.77
C PHE A 171 17.03 7.05 -6.57
N PRO A 172 17.42 5.77 -6.39
CA PRO A 172 18.57 5.23 -7.09
C PRO A 172 18.39 5.46 -8.60
N GLU A 173 19.39 6.07 -9.26
CA GLU A 173 19.47 6.22 -10.72
C GLU A 173 19.71 4.86 -11.41
N SER A 174 19.00 3.83 -10.99
CA SER A 174 19.00 2.54 -11.67
C SER A 174 18.14 2.63 -12.93
N VAL A 175 18.55 1.91 -13.98
CA VAL A 175 17.68 1.68 -15.14
C VAL A 175 16.36 1.09 -14.64
N PRO A 176 15.21 1.76 -14.87
CA PRO A 176 13.93 1.30 -14.35
C PRO A 176 13.63 -0.09 -14.94
N ARG A 177 13.21 -1.01 -14.08
CA ARG A 177 12.98 -2.39 -14.49
C ARG A 177 11.67 -2.48 -15.25
N ARG A 178 11.68 -3.23 -16.36
CA ARG A 178 10.43 -3.57 -17.05
C ARG A 178 9.62 -4.57 -16.22
N ILE A 179 8.35 -4.23 -16.01
CA ILE A 179 7.38 -5.03 -15.25
C ILE A 179 6.55 -5.82 -16.27
N PRO A 180 6.50 -7.17 -16.19
CA PRO A 180 5.63 -7.98 -17.03
C PRO A 180 4.22 -8.10 -16.49
N GLY A 181 3.24 -8.22 -17.38
CA GLY A 181 1.85 -8.52 -17.03
C GLY A 181 0.88 -8.31 -18.19
N PHE A 182 -0.37 -8.01 -17.86
CA PHE A 182 -1.45 -7.72 -18.82
C PHE A 182 -1.91 -6.27 -18.68
N ILE A 183 -2.44 -5.72 -19.77
CA ILE A 183 -3.05 -4.39 -19.81
C ILE A 183 -4.55 -4.54 -19.58
N ALA A 184 -5.14 -3.68 -18.74
CA ALA A 184 -6.52 -3.82 -18.30
C ALA A 184 -7.51 -3.61 -19.46
N GLU A 185 -7.22 -2.65 -20.32
CA GLU A 185 -8.00 -2.30 -21.51
C GLU A 185 -8.06 -3.46 -22.50
N ASP A 186 -6.95 -4.19 -22.66
CA ASP A 186 -6.88 -5.38 -23.53
C ASP A 186 -7.73 -6.53 -22.95
N MET A 187 -7.69 -6.71 -21.62
CA MET A 187 -8.52 -7.70 -20.93
C MET A 187 -10.01 -7.38 -21.06
N GLU A 188 -10.38 -6.12 -20.85
CA GLU A 188 -11.76 -5.67 -21.01
C GLU A 188 -12.25 -5.85 -22.45
N SER A 189 -11.44 -5.46 -23.43
CA SER A 189 -11.75 -5.61 -24.86
C SER A 189 -11.91 -7.07 -25.29
N ALA A 190 -11.20 -8.00 -24.63
CA ALA A 190 -11.36 -9.44 -24.82
C ALA A 190 -12.62 -10.03 -24.15
N GLY A 191 -13.45 -9.20 -23.51
CA GLY A 191 -14.66 -9.64 -22.79
C GLY A 191 -14.37 -10.19 -21.39
N LEU A 192 -13.19 -9.89 -20.81
CA LEU A 192 -12.78 -10.35 -19.48
C LEU A 192 -12.93 -9.26 -18.41
N GLY A 193 -13.85 -8.31 -18.59
CA GLY A 193 -14.11 -7.21 -17.66
C GLY A 193 -14.40 -7.67 -16.22
N ILE A 194 -14.96 -8.87 -16.02
CA ILE A 194 -15.18 -9.43 -14.66
C ILE A 194 -13.88 -9.70 -13.87
N LEU A 195 -12.75 -9.79 -14.57
CA LEU A 195 -11.41 -9.92 -13.97
C LEU A 195 -10.71 -8.56 -13.82
N CYS A 196 -11.36 -7.47 -14.26
CA CYS A 196 -10.85 -6.12 -14.15
C CYS A 196 -11.29 -5.45 -12.85
N GLN A 197 -10.64 -4.34 -12.52
CA GLN A 197 -10.95 -3.51 -11.36
C GLN A 197 -11.44 -2.15 -11.83
N TYR A 198 -12.55 -1.71 -11.26
CA TYR A 198 -13.17 -0.42 -11.53
C TYR A 198 -13.22 0.41 -10.25
N ASP A 199 -13.19 1.73 -10.38
CA ASP A 199 -13.39 2.64 -9.26
C ASP A 199 -14.88 2.84 -8.93
N GLY A 200 -15.17 3.82 -8.06
CA GLY A 200 -16.52 4.14 -7.63
C GLY A 200 -17.41 4.77 -8.71
N ASP A 201 -16.80 5.34 -9.76
CA ASP A 201 -17.50 5.96 -10.89
C ASP A 201 -17.70 4.96 -12.05
N GLY A 202 -17.12 3.76 -11.92
CA GLY A 202 -17.20 2.69 -12.91
C GLY A 202 -16.09 2.77 -13.96
N GLU A 203 -15.08 3.60 -13.75
CA GLU A 203 -13.94 3.73 -14.65
C GLU A 203 -12.95 2.58 -14.45
N LEU A 204 -12.39 2.08 -15.55
CA LEU A 204 -11.42 0.99 -15.52
C LEU A 204 -10.10 1.46 -14.90
N THR A 205 -9.69 0.81 -13.81
CA THR A 205 -8.48 1.16 -13.05
C THR A 205 -7.38 0.11 -13.06
N GLY A 206 -7.69 -1.14 -13.44
CA GLY A 206 -6.69 -2.20 -13.41
C GLY A 206 -7.24 -3.62 -13.55
N ILE A 207 -6.44 -4.58 -13.11
CA ILE A 207 -6.74 -6.02 -13.19
C ILE A 207 -6.71 -6.64 -11.79
N GLN A 208 -7.67 -7.51 -11.51
CA GLN A 208 -7.66 -8.38 -10.33
C GLN A 208 -6.74 -9.58 -10.57
N TYR A 209 -5.43 -9.36 -10.53
CA TYR A 209 -4.42 -10.38 -10.85
C TYR A 209 -4.55 -11.66 -10.01
N ASP A 210 -5.05 -11.58 -8.79
CA ASP A 210 -5.32 -12.74 -7.92
C ASP A 210 -6.46 -13.64 -8.45
N ARG A 211 -7.29 -13.12 -9.37
CA ARG A 211 -8.43 -13.84 -9.97
C ARG A 211 -8.15 -14.41 -11.35
N VAL A 212 -7.15 -13.88 -12.05
CA VAL A 212 -6.72 -14.39 -13.36
C VAL A 212 -6.43 -15.91 -13.34
N PRO A 213 -5.77 -16.49 -12.31
CA PRO A 213 -5.58 -17.94 -12.24
C PRO A 213 -6.88 -18.76 -12.24
N ALA A 214 -7.98 -18.22 -11.73
CA ALA A 214 -9.27 -18.92 -11.76
C ALA A 214 -9.80 -19.03 -13.20
N ALA A 215 -9.63 -17.98 -14.02
CA ALA A 215 -9.97 -18.02 -15.44
C ALA A 215 -9.04 -18.94 -16.23
N ILE A 216 -7.73 -18.90 -15.95
CA ILE A 216 -6.76 -19.83 -16.54
C ILE A 216 -7.13 -21.29 -16.20
N ALA A 217 -7.55 -21.59 -14.97
CA ALA A 217 -7.98 -22.93 -14.60
C ALA A 217 -9.19 -23.41 -15.43
N LEU A 218 -10.12 -22.52 -15.78
CA LEU A 218 -11.21 -22.85 -16.71
C LEU A 218 -10.70 -23.12 -18.12
N ALA A 219 -9.76 -22.30 -18.63
CA ALA A 219 -9.10 -22.50 -19.92
C ALA A 219 -8.42 -23.87 -19.99
N VAL A 220 -7.60 -24.18 -18.99
CA VAL A 220 -6.87 -25.46 -18.87
C VAL A 220 -7.85 -26.64 -18.81
N LYS A 221 -8.92 -26.54 -18.01
CA LYS A 221 -9.94 -27.59 -17.94
C LYS A 221 -10.63 -27.82 -19.29
N ALA A 222 -10.97 -26.75 -20.01
CA ALA A 222 -11.60 -26.84 -21.32
C ALA A 222 -10.63 -27.42 -22.37
N LEU A 223 -9.35 -27.07 -22.31
CA LEU A 223 -8.32 -27.67 -23.17
C LEU A 223 -8.12 -29.16 -22.87
N LEU A 224 -8.08 -29.56 -21.60
CA LEU A 224 -7.93 -30.96 -21.20
C LEU A 224 -9.07 -31.82 -21.74
N GLY A 225 -10.32 -31.38 -21.60
CA GLY A 225 -11.47 -32.10 -22.17
C GLY A 225 -11.37 -32.26 -23.69
N ARG A 226 -10.91 -31.22 -24.41
CA ARG A 226 -10.67 -31.33 -25.85
C ARG A 226 -9.58 -32.34 -26.19
N VAL A 227 -8.52 -32.44 -25.39
CA VAL A 227 -7.46 -33.43 -25.58
C VAL A 227 -8.03 -34.85 -25.40
N GLU A 228 -8.80 -35.08 -24.35
CA GLU A 228 -9.44 -36.39 -24.08
C GLU A 228 -10.40 -36.82 -25.20
N ASP A 229 -11.20 -35.88 -25.72
CA ASP A 229 -12.09 -36.12 -26.85
C ASP A 229 -11.30 -36.50 -28.11
N LEU A 230 -10.23 -35.75 -28.41
CA LEU A 230 -9.35 -36.01 -29.55
C LEU A 230 -8.63 -37.36 -29.42
N GLU A 231 -8.13 -37.70 -28.24
CA GLU A 231 -7.51 -39.01 -27.96
C GLU A 231 -8.51 -40.16 -28.12
N SER A 232 -9.75 -39.97 -27.66
CA SER A 232 -10.83 -40.96 -27.82
C SER A 232 -11.17 -41.20 -29.28
N LEU A 233 -11.28 -40.13 -30.08
CA LEU A 233 -11.50 -40.22 -31.53
C LEU A 233 -10.34 -40.95 -32.23
N LEU A 234 -9.10 -40.60 -31.91
CA LEU A 234 -7.92 -41.26 -32.46
C LEU A 234 -7.92 -42.76 -32.14
N SER A 235 -8.27 -43.13 -30.89
CA SER A 235 -8.36 -44.53 -30.46
C SER A 235 -9.45 -45.31 -31.20
N THR A 236 -10.52 -44.63 -31.62
CA THR A 236 -11.63 -45.23 -32.36
C THR A 236 -11.21 -45.45 -33.82
N ILE A 237 -10.60 -44.44 -34.45
CA ILE A 237 -10.12 -44.51 -35.85
C ILE A 237 -8.99 -45.53 -36.00
N THR A 238 -8.06 -45.61 -35.06
CA THR A 238 -6.93 -46.56 -35.10
C THR A 238 -7.34 -48.01 -34.81
N LYS A 239 -8.58 -48.26 -34.35
CA LYS A 239 -9.15 -49.60 -34.14
C LYS A 239 -9.97 -50.12 -35.32
N GLU A 240 -10.17 -49.35 -36.39
CA GLU A 240 -10.75 -49.91 -37.62
C GLU A 240 -9.77 -50.93 -38.23
N PRO A 241 -10.20 -52.16 -38.56
CA PRO A 241 -9.30 -53.17 -39.11
C PRO A 241 -8.77 -52.68 -40.45
N SER A 242 -7.46 -52.83 -40.67
CA SER A 242 -6.91 -52.83 -42.02
C SER A 242 -7.69 -53.86 -42.84
N TYR A 243 -8.53 -53.42 -43.77
CA TYR A 243 -9.07 -54.31 -44.79
C TYR A 243 -7.87 -54.82 -45.58
N GLY A 244 -7.50 -56.06 -45.31
CA GLY A 244 -6.38 -56.74 -45.93
C GLY A 244 -6.56 -56.80 -47.45
N ASN A 245 -5.47 -56.55 -48.16
CA ASN A 245 -5.28 -57.01 -49.53
C ASN A 245 -4.62 -58.39 -49.51
#